data_AF-A0A2H0GXJ1-F1
#
_entry.id   AF-A0A2H0GXJ1-F1
#
_cell.length_a   1.000
_cell.length_b   1.000
_cell.length_c   1.000
_cell.angle_alpha   90.00
_cell.angle_beta   90.00
_cell.angle_gamma   90.00
#
_symmetry.space_group_name_H-M   'P 1'
#
loop_
_entity.id
_entity.type
_entity.pdbx_description
1 polymer ?
#
loop_
_entity_poly.entity_id
_entity_poly.type
_entity_poly.pdbx_seq_one_letter_code
_entity_poly.pdbx_strand_id
1 'polypeptide(L)'
;MGLWFLVAEHLRLGSWDLIKGYTGCDDADIEPRIAMQVVSEAAICKNRVRRNNYISHQGFELLNGLGFLATDEQVHELLNKHTIQQAQSLQQTIALIRSNNGHYIGQTIAIDPHRIVSASKRVMPKKKKQPTEPSRKMLQTFLH
;
A
#
# COMPACT_ATOMS: atom_id res chain seq x y z
N MET A 1 8.11 13.76 -6.66
CA MET A 1 6.76 14.28 -6.93
C MET A 1 5.64 13.44 -6.30
N GLY A 2 5.62 12.10 -6.40
CA GLY A 2 4.49 11.30 -5.87
C GLY A 2 4.30 11.29 -4.34
N LEU A 3 5.36 11.46 -3.55
CA LEU A 3 5.32 11.31 -2.09
C LEU A 3 4.57 12.46 -1.37
N TRP A 4 4.74 13.70 -1.84
CA TRP A 4 4.09 14.86 -1.24
C TRP A 4 2.58 14.92 -1.49
N PHE A 5 2.12 14.43 -2.64
CA PHE A 5 0.69 14.28 -2.91
C PHE A 5 0.03 13.24 -2.00
N LEU A 6 0.77 12.19 -1.63
CA LEU A 6 0.30 11.18 -0.68
C LEU A 6 0.06 11.79 0.70
N VAL A 7 0.98 12.64 1.18
CA VAL A 7 0.84 13.35 2.46
C VAL A 7 -0.41 14.23 2.47
N ALA A 8 -0.62 15.02 1.41
CA ALA A 8 -1.80 15.87 1.30
C ALA A 8 -3.10 15.05 1.34
N GLU A 9 -3.14 13.90 0.68
CA GLU A 9 -4.29 12.99 0.70
C GLU A 9 -4.50 12.36 2.09
N HIS A 10 -3.43 11.98 2.79
CA HIS A 10 -3.53 11.44 4.15
C HIS A 10 -4.09 12.45 5.14
N LEU A 11 -3.68 13.72 5.03
CA LEU A 11 -4.25 14.81 5.82
C LEU A 11 -5.73 15.03 5.46
N ARG A 12 -6.08 15.02 4.17
CA ARG A 12 -7.45 15.20 3.69
C ARG A 12 -8.41 14.10 4.18
N LEU A 13 -7.92 12.87 4.27
CA LEU A 13 -8.73 11.72 4.70
C LEU A 13 -8.69 11.46 6.22
N GLY A 14 -7.86 12.19 6.98
CA GLY A 14 -7.62 11.88 8.38
C GLY A 14 -7.05 10.47 8.60
N SER A 15 -6.18 10.00 7.69
CA SER A 15 -5.67 8.62 7.71
C SER A 15 -4.94 8.29 9.01
N TRP A 16 -4.29 9.27 9.64
CA TRP A 16 -3.58 9.08 10.89
C TRP A 16 -4.51 8.64 12.03
N ASP A 17 -5.66 9.29 12.20
CA ASP A 17 -6.62 8.95 13.25
C ASP A 17 -7.25 7.57 13.02
N LEU A 18 -7.49 7.22 11.75
CA LEU A 18 -7.97 5.88 11.40
C LEU A 18 -6.95 4.79 11.72
N ILE A 19 -5.67 5.06 11.47
CA ILE A 19 -4.59 4.13 11.80
C ILE A 19 -4.42 4.00 13.31
N LYS A 20 -4.48 5.10 14.07
CA LYS A 20 -4.47 5.04 15.54
C LYS A 20 -5.64 4.23 16.09
N GLY A 21 -6.83 4.42 15.54
CA GLY A 21 -8.00 3.61 15.88
C GLY A 21 -7.82 2.13 15.53
N TYR A 22 -7.12 1.83 14.44
CA TYR A 22 -6.80 0.45 14.05
C TYR A 22 -5.77 -0.19 14.97
N THR A 23 -4.69 0.52 15.32
CA THR A 23 -3.62 -0.01 16.19
C THR A 23 -3.97 0.03 17.67
N GLY A 24 -4.91 0.90 18.08
CA GLY A 24 -5.24 1.13 19.49
C GLY A 24 -4.12 1.83 20.26
N CYS A 25 -3.28 2.59 19.57
CA CYS A 25 -2.06 3.21 20.11
C CYS A 25 -2.11 4.74 20.04
N ASP A 26 -1.27 5.39 20.82
CA ASP A 26 -1.15 6.85 20.89
C ASP A 26 -0.13 7.39 19.88
N ASP A 27 -0.04 8.73 19.78
CA ASP A 27 0.81 9.43 18.79
C ASP A 27 2.33 9.17 18.97
N ALA A 28 2.74 8.78 20.18
CA ALA A 28 4.13 8.49 20.51
C ALA A 28 4.54 7.06 20.12
N ASP A 29 3.58 6.18 19.86
CA ASP A 29 3.86 4.78 19.61
C ASP A 29 4.39 4.53 18.20
N ILE A 30 5.17 3.46 18.08
CA ILE A 30 5.82 3.09 16.82
C ILE A 30 4.91 2.30 15.89
N GLU A 31 3.95 1.57 16.45
CA GLU A 31 3.00 0.73 15.71
C GLU A 31 2.16 1.51 14.68
N PRO A 32 1.52 2.65 15.01
CA PRO A 32 0.77 3.43 14.02
C PRO A 32 1.68 3.99 12.92
N ARG A 33 2.95 4.26 13.20
CA ARG A 33 3.93 4.74 12.21
C ARG A 33 4.33 3.64 11.22
N ILE A 34 4.52 2.42 11.72
CA ILE A 34 4.78 1.24 10.89
C ILE A 34 3.55 0.93 10.03
N ALA A 35 2.34 0.99 10.61
CA ALA A 35 1.09 0.82 9.87
C ALA A 35 0.94 1.87 8.75
N MET A 36 1.26 3.13 9.04
CA MET A 36 1.23 4.22 8.05
C MET A 36 2.23 3.99 6.91
N GLN A 37 3.42 3.46 7.22
CA GLN A 37 4.38 3.05 6.20
C GLN A 37 3.80 1.97 5.28
N VAL A 38 3.13 0.95 5.83
CA VAL A 38 2.50 -0.13 5.04
C VAL A 38 1.42 0.43 4.12
N VAL A 39 0.55 1.30 4.62
CA VAL A 39 -0.52 1.93 3.83
C VAL A 39 0.06 2.78 2.70
N SER A 40 1.07 3.58 3.01
CA SER A 40 1.74 4.45 2.04
C SER A 40 2.42 3.63 0.93
N GLU A 41 3.07 2.52 1.28
CA GLU A 41 3.71 1.63 0.30
C GLU A 41 2.69 0.95 -0.60
N ALA A 42 1.55 0.54 -0.04
CA ALA A 42 0.44 -0.05 -0.77
C ALA A 42 -0.18 0.95 -1.76
N ALA A 43 -0.39 2.21 -1.33
CA ALA A 43 -0.94 3.26 -2.18
C ALA A 43 -0.04 3.62 -3.38
N ILE A 44 1.29 3.49 -3.24
CA ILE A 44 2.25 3.70 -4.33
C ILE A 44 2.50 2.39 -5.10
N CYS A 45 1.79 1.30 -4.77
CA CYS A 45 1.93 -0.02 -5.37
C CYS A 45 3.37 -0.59 -5.29
N LYS A 46 4.15 -0.21 -4.27
CA LYS A 46 5.56 -0.58 -4.09
C LYS A 46 5.79 -1.50 -2.88
N ASN A 47 5.51 -2.79 -3.02
CA ASN A 47 5.84 -3.79 -1.97
C ASN A 47 7.35 -4.08 -1.79
N ARG A 48 8.24 -3.53 -2.62
CA ARG A 48 9.68 -3.87 -2.64
C ARG A 48 10.60 -2.80 -2.04
N VAL A 49 10.06 -1.70 -1.51
CA VAL A 49 10.89 -0.61 -0.93
C VAL A 49 11.82 -1.18 0.16
N ARG A 50 11.33 -2.14 0.94
CA ARG A 50 12.02 -2.76 2.08
C ARG A 50 13.15 -3.72 1.70
N ARG A 51 13.10 -4.34 0.52
CA ARG A 51 14.04 -5.42 0.16
C ARG A 51 15.39 -4.90 -0.33
N ASN A 52 15.50 -3.61 -0.64
CA ASN A 52 16.67 -3.11 -1.35
C ASN A 52 17.24 -1.79 -0.83
N ASN A 53 16.74 -1.26 0.30
CA ASN A 53 17.28 -0.11 1.04
C ASN A 53 17.95 0.96 0.14
N TYR A 54 17.30 1.29 -0.98
CA TYR A 54 17.90 2.18 -1.96
C TYR A 54 17.77 3.62 -1.47
N ILE A 55 18.85 4.38 -1.65
CA ILE A 55 19.00 5.81 -1.30
C ILE A 55 17.82 6.68 -1.80
N SER A 56 17.14 6.28 -2.87
CA SER A 56 15.97 6.97 -3.42
C SER A 56 14.70 6.93 -2.55
N HIS A 57 14.73 6.24 -1.40
CA HIS A 57 13.60 6.06 -0.49
C HIS A 57 13.78 6.71 0.90
N GLN A 58 14.87 7.48 1.12
CA GLN A 58 15.19 8.19 2.37
C GLN A 58 14.10 9.17 2.88
N GLY A 59 13.06 9.47 2.09
CA GLY A 59 11.94 10.30 2.54
C GLY A 59 10.84 9.55 3.28
N PHE A 60 10.75 8.22 3.15
CA PHE A 60 9.61 7.46 3.67
C PHE A 60 9.64 7.30 5.19
N GLU A 61 10.84 7.09 5.73
CA GLU A 61 11.09 7.03 7.17
C GLU A 61 10.63 8.35 7.79
N LEU A 62 11.16 9.46 7.27
CA LEU A 62 10.82 10.81 7.69
C LEU A 62 9.32 11.10 7.60
N LEU A 63 8.65 10.71 6.52
CA LEU A 63 7.22 10.93 6.36
C LEU A 63 6.36 10.19 7.39
N ASN A 64 6.76 8.99 7.79
CA ASN A 64 6.06 8.25 8.84
C ASN A 64 6.57 8.63 10.24
N GLY A 65 7.51 9.59 10.33
CA GLY A 65 8.20 9.98 11.55
C GLY A 65 8.99 8.83 12.19
N LEU A 66 9.51 7.93 11.36
CA LEU A 66 10.44 6.88 11.74
C LEU A 66 11.86 7.33 11.38
N GLY A 67 12.84 6.94 12.21
CA GLY A 67 14.27 7.07 11.88
C GLY A 67 14.80 5.92 11.02
N PHE A 68 13.93 5.02 10.57
CA PHE A 68 14.25 3.82 9.82
C PHE A 68 13.05 3.33 8.99
N LEU A 69 13.31 2.56 7.94
CA LEU A 69 12.28 1.82 7.20
C LEU A 69 11.89 0.57 7.99
N ALA A 70 10.60 0.40 8.27
CA ALA A 70 10.08 -0.78 8.93
C ALA A 70 10.51 -2.07 8.19
N THR A 71 11.01 -3.04 8.94
CA THR A 71 11.45 -4.34 8.41
C THR A 71 10.24 -5.24 8.13
N ASP A 72 10.43 -6.26 7.29
CA ASP A 72 9.38 -7.25 7.04
C ASP A 72 8.95 -7.98 8.32
N GLU A 73 9.88 -8.21 9.25
CA GLU A 73 9.60 -8.82 10.55
C GLU A 73 8.70 -7.94 11.42
N GLN A 74 9.03 -6.65 11.55
CA GLN A 74 8.21 -5.69 12.30
C GLN A 74 6.80 -5.56 11.72
N VAL A 75 6.67 -5.59 10.40
CA VAL A 75 5.36 -5.55 9.74
C VAL A 75 4.58 -6.85 9.97
N HIS A 76 5.23 -8.01 9.93
CA HIS A 76 4.57 -9.27 10.27
C HIS A 76 4.11 -9.30 11.72
N GLU A 77 4.93 -8.82 12.65
CA GLU A 77 4.56 -8.73 14.06
C GLU A 77 3.34 -7.82 14.26
N LEU A 78 3.35 -6.62 13.65
CA LEU A 78 2.21 -5.70 13.66
C LEU A 78 0.95 -6.38 13.12
N LEU A 79 1.03 -7.00 11.94
CA LEU A 79 -0.12 -7.63 11.29
C LEU A 79 -0.65 -8.84 12.08
N ASN A 80 0.22 -9.61 12.73
CA ASN A 80 -0.19 -10.74 13.57
C ASN A 80 -0.99 -10.31 14.81
N LYS A 81 -0.78 -9.09 15.30
CA LYS A 81 -1.57 -8.53 16.42
C LYS A 81 -3.00 -8.15 16.01
N HIS A 82 -3.30 -8.11 14.71
CA HIS A 82 -4.57 -7.62 14.19
C HIS A 82 -5.29 -8.68 13.36
N THR A 83 -6.60 -8.57 13.33
CA THR A 83 -7.47 -9.47 12.58
C THR A 83 -7.80 -8.90 11.20
N ILE A 84 -8.12 -9.80 10.26
CA ILE A 84 -8.63 -9.40 8.94
C ILE A 84 -9.90 -8.55 9.08
N GLN A 85 -10.74 -8.84 10.07
CA GLN A 85 -11.97 -8.09 10.32
C GLN A 85 -11.69 -6.63 10.70
N GLN A 86 -10.68 -6.36 11.51
CA GLN A 86 -10.26 -4.99 11.84
C GLN A 86 -9.76 -4.25 10.58
N ALA A 87 -8.99 -4.92 9.73
CA ALA A 87 -8.53 -4.33 8.47
C ALA A 87 -9.70 -4.03 7.50
N GLN A 88 -10.70 -4.91 7.44
CA GLN A 88 -11.91 -4.68 6.66
C GLN A 88 -12.72 -3.50 7.20
N SER A 89 -12.87 -3.40 8.52
CA SER A 89 -13.54 -2.26 9.16
C SER A 89 -12.84 -0.95 8.81
N LEU A 90 -11.50 -0.91 8.89
CA LEU A 90 -10.70 0.24 8.48
C LEU A 90 -10.98 0.64 7.01
N GLN A 91 -11.00 -0.33 6.10
CA GLN A 91 -11.30 -0.09 4.69
C GLN A 91 -12.72 0.46 4.47
N GLN A 92 -13.71 -0.08 5.18
CA GLN A 92 -15.10 0.41 5.13
C GLN A 92 -15.20 1.85 5.63
N THR A 93 -14.54 2.19 6.74
CA THR A 93 -14.53 3.55 7.27
C THR A 93 -13.89 4.54 6.29
N ILE A 94 -12.77 4.17 5.68
CA ILE A 94 -12.13 4.99 4.63
C ILE A 94 -13.08 5.17 3.44
N ALA A 95 -13.76 4.10 3.01
CA ALA A 95 -14.72 4.19 1.91
C ALA A 95 -15.88 5.15 2.24
N LEU A 96 -16.40 5.11 3.46
CA LEU A 96 -17.44 6.04 3.92
C LEU A 96 -16.96 7.50 3.92
N ILE A 97 -15.76 7.77 4.43
CA ILE A 97 -15.16 9.12 4.41
C ILE A 97 -15.02 9.62 2.98
N ARG A 98 -14.49 8.79 2.08
CA ARG A 98 -14.34 9.13 0.67
C ARG A 98 -15.69 9.37 -0.01
N SER A 99 -16.71 8.59 0.33
CA SER A 99 -18.07 8.79 -0.16
C SER A 99 -18.64 10.13 0.30
N ASN A 100 -18.50 10.46 1.59
CA ASN A 100 -18.99 11.72 2.15
C ASN A 100 -18.27 12.94 1.56
N ASN A 101 -16.98 12.82 1.23
CA ASN A 101 -16.22 13.85 0.55
C ASN A 101 -16.50 13.94 -0.96
N GLY A 102 -17.44 13.15 -1.49
CA GLY A 102 -17.80 13.15 -2.90
C GLY A 102 -16.68 12.64 -3.81
N HIS A 103 -15.80 11.74 -3.34
CA HIS A 103 -14.72 11.21 -4.17
C HIS A 103 -15.19 10.21 -5.23
N TYR A 104 -16.39 9.65 -5.07
CA TYR A 104 -16.99 8.70 -6.01
C TYR A 104 -18.07 9.40 -6.85
N ILE A 105 -17.64 10.25 -7.77
CA ILE A 105 -18.54 10.96 -8.70
C ILE A 105 -18.73 10.08 -9.94
N GLY A 106 -19.57 9.06 -9.85
CA GLY A 106 -19.94 8.23 -11.00
C GLY A 106 -20.18 6.75 -10.68
N GLN A 107 -20.72 6.02 -11.65
CA GLN A 107 -20.92 4.55 -11.58
C GLN A 107 -19.70 3.76 -12.08
N THR A 108 -18.63 4.45 -12.50
CA THR A 108 -17.44 3.81 -13.08
C THR A 108 -16.48 3.39 -11.98
N ILE A 109 -16.27 2.08 -11.86
CA ILE A 109 -15.26 1.50 -10.98
C ILE A 109 -13.98 1.31 -11.78
N ALA A 110 -12.98 2.15 -11.54
CA ALA A 110 -11.64 1.93 -12.05
C ALA A 110 -10.94 0.88 -11.18
N ILE A 111 -10.85 -0.36 -11.67
CA ILE A 111 -10.00 -1.39 -11.08
C ILE A 111 -8.61 -1.20 -11.67
N ASP A 112 -7.62 -0.79 -10.88
CA ASP A 112 -6.22 -0.78 -11.33
C ASP A 112 -5.70 -2.23 -11.38
N PRO A 113 -5.53 -2.84 -12.57
CA PRO A 113 -5.15 -4.24 -12.72
C PRO A 113 -3.63 -4.43 -12.65
N HIS A 114 -2.86 -3.42 -12.19
CA HIS A 114 -1.40 -3.39 -12.24
C HIS A 114 -0.66 -4.59 -11.63
N ARG A 115 -1.36 -5.60 -11.08
CA ARG A 115 -0.78 -6.85 -10.58
C ARG A 115 -1.56 -8.14 -10.85
N ILE A 116 -2.42 -8.23 -11.87
CA ILE A 116 -2.92 -9.55 -12.30
C ILE A 116 -1.80 -10.27 -13.07
N VAL A 117 -0.97 -11.01 -12.33
CA VAL A 117 0.08 -11.86 -12.88
C VAL A 117 -0.58 -13.15 -13.39
N SER A 118 -0.77 -13.24 -14.70
CA SER A 118 -1.20 -14.50 -15.33
C SER A 118 0.02 -15.25 -15.87
N ALA A 119 0.07 -16.57 -15.63
CA ALA A 119 1.08 -17.45 -16.20
C ALA A 119 0.59 -17.98 -17.56
N SER A 120 1.36 -17.75 -18.62
CA SER A 120 1.06 -18.31 -19.93
C SER A 120 1.58 -19.74 -20.04
N LYS A 121 0.76 -20.67 -20.56
CA LYS A 121 1.18 -22.04 -20.93
C LYS A 121 1.85 -22.12 -22.32
N ARG A 122 1.98 -21.01 -23.04
CA ARG A 122 2.56 -20.98 -24.40
C ARG A 122 4.10 -20.99 -24.36
N VAL A 123 4.73 -21.62 -25.34
CA VAL A 123 6.19 -21.55 -25.56
C VAL A 123 6.55 -20.13 -26.01
N MET A 124 7.41 -19.44 -25.25
CA MET A 124 7.79 -18.05 -25.50
C MET A 124 9.31 -17.93 -25.75
N PRO A 125 9.77 -16.87 -26.46
CA PRO A 125 11.19 -16.63 -26.72
C PRO A 125 12.04 -16.60 -25.43
N LYS A 126 13.24 -17.19 -25.47
CA LYS A 126 14.10 -17.44 -24.30
C LYS A 126 14.70 -16.20 -23.61
N LYS A 127 14.54 -15.00 -24.16
CA LYS A 127 15.09 -13.76 -23.57
C LYS A 127 14.24 -13.31 -22.38
N LYS A 128 14.52 -13.88 -21.21
CA LYS A 128 13.86 -13.56 -19.94
C LYS A 128 14.64 -12.49 -19.17
N LYS A 129 13.93 -11.49 -18.61
CA LYS A 129 14.52 -10.48 -17.70
C LYS A 129 14.96 -11.12 -16.36
N GLN A 130 14.33 -12.22 -15.96
CA GLN A 130 14.65 -13.04 -14.78
C GLN A 130 14.59 -14.52 -15.20
N PRO A 131 15.73 -15.22 -15.36
CA PRO A 131 15.76 -16.57 -15.94
C PRO A 131 15.06 -17.64 -15.10
N THR A 132 15.08 -17.47 -13.77
CA THR A 132 14.59 -18.42 -12.77
C THR A 132 13.10 -18.33 -12.51
N GLU A 133 12.41 -17.29 -12.99
CA GLU A 133 10.97 -17.12 -12.80
C GLU A 133 10.16 -17.63 -14.02
N PRO A 134 8.92 -18.14 -13.80
CA PRO A 134 7.99 -18.43 -14.88
C PRO A 134 7.60 -17.15 -15.62
N SER A 135 7.32 -17.27 -16.93
CA SER A 135 6.98 -16.12 -17.78
C SER A 135 5.66 -15.49 -17.32
N ARG A 136 5.70 -14.21 -16.95
CA ARG A 136 4.56 -13.44 -16.47
C ARG A 136 3.95 -12.64 -17.62
N LYS A 137 2.63 -12.74 -17.81
CA LYS A 137 1.86 -11.86 -18.69
C LYS A 137 1.07 -10.89 -17.82
N MET A 138 1.31 -9.60 -18.02
CA MET A 138 0.54 -8.53 -17.40
C MET A 138 -0.71 -8.29 -18.25
N LEU A 139 -1.89 -8.45 -17.65
CA LEU A 139 -3.15 -8.17 -18.31
C LEU A 139 -3.51 -6.71 -18.03
N GLN A 140 -3.45 -5.86 -19.06
CA GLN A 140 -3.93 -4.49 -18.97
C GLN A 140 -5.43 -4.53 -19.26
N THR A 141 -6.24 -4.37 -18.21
CA THR A 141 -7.69 -4.43 -18.32
C THR A 141 -8.23 -3.02 -18.15
N PHE A 142 -8.78 -2.44 -19.22
CA PHE A 142 -9.62 -1.25 -19.14
C PHE A 142 -11.07 -1.77 -19.19
N LEU A 143 -11.88 -1.48 -18.18
CA LEU A 143 -13.31 -1.76 -18.20
C LEU A 143 -14.03 -0.42 -18.35
N HIS A 144 -14.86 -0.32 -19.39
CA HIS A 144 -15.66 0.85 -19.75
C HIS A 144 -16.98 0.85 -18.98
#